data_AF-A0A2P7EFA5-F1
#
_entry.id   AF-A0A2P7EFA5-F1
#
_cell.length_a   1.000
_cell.length_b   1.000
_cell.length_c   1.000
_cell.angle_alpha   90.00
_cell.angle_beta   90.00
_cell.angle_gamma   90.00
#
_symmetry.space_group_name_H-M   'P 1'
#
loop_
_entity.id
_entity.type
_entity.pdbx_description
1 polymer ?
#
loop_
_entity_poly.entity_id
_entity_poly.type
_entity_poly.pdbx_seq_one_letter_code
_entity_poly.pdbx_strand_id
1 'polypeptide(L)' 'MAGRSSCRSCKHCQPAGGLSWCALRQVPLHPELTADLSCHHWTAKAPELPLLHPTHRVGVIPNDSHQLPLVEIN' A
#
# COMPACT_ATOMS: atom_id res chain seq x y z
N MET A 1 -8.76 3.78 8.64
CA MET A 1 -7.94 4.90 9.16
C MET A 1 -6.85 5.20 8.14
N ALA A 2 -7.02 6.23 7.31
CA ALA A 2 -5.96 6.65 6.40
C ALA A 2 -4.88 7.34 7.22
N GLY A 3 -3.69 6.72 7.32
CA GLY A 3 -2.55 7.34 7.98
C GLY A 3 -2.15 8.64 7.29
N ARG A 4 -1.56 9.60 8.03
CA ARG A 4 -1.01 10.83 7.45
C ARG A 4 -0.01 10.51 6.34
N SER A 5 -0.06 11.27 5.24
CA SER A 5 0.89 11.16 4.13
C SER A 5 2.32 11.45 4.63
N SER A 6 3.20 10.49 4.43
CA SER A 6 4.58 10.51 4.95
C SER A 6 5.49 9.69 4.05
N CYS A 7 6.80 9.95 4.10
CA CYS A 7 7.80 9.14 3.39
C CYS A 7 7.66 7.66 3.76
N ARG A 8 7.31 7.33 5.01
CA ARG A 8 7.04 5.95 5.45
C ARG A 8 5.90 5.25 4.70
N SER A 9 4.91 6.01 4.24
CA SER A 9 3.74 5.50 3.49
C SER A 9 3.84 5.72 1.98
N CYS A 10 4.95 6.28 1.49
CA CYS A 10 5.16 6.57 0.08
C CYS A 10 5.73 5.36 -0.66
N LYS A 11 5.14 4.98 -1.80
CA LYS A 11 5.62 3.87 -2.65
C LYS A 11 7.06 4.06 -3.16
N HIS A 12 7.54 5.30 -3.22
CA HIS A 12 8.88 5.65 -3.71
C HIS A 12 9.94 5.68 -2.62
N CYS A 13 9.55 5.54 -1.35
CA CYS A 13 10.47 5.52 -0.23
C CYS A 13 10.60 4.09 0.27
N GLN A 14 11.82 3.58 0.33
CA GLN A 14 12.10 2.20 0.71
C GLN A 14 12.97 2.18 1.97
N PRO A 15 12.66 1.33 2.95
CA PRO A 15 13.59 1.05 4.05
C PRO A 15 14.77 0.22 3.51
N ALA A 16 15.99 0.59 3.89
CA ALA A 16 17.24 -0.03 3.47
C ALA A 16 18.18 -0.21 4.67
N GLY A 17 17.98 -1.27 5.46
CA GLY A 17 18.96 -1.83 6.39
C GLY A 17 19.74 -0.85 7.27
N GLY A 18 19.11 0.22 7.77
CA GLY A 18 19.74 1.27 8.60
C GLY A 18 19.58 2.68 8.04
N LEU A 19 19.31 2.82 6.75
CA LEU A 19 18.92 4.07 6.10
C LEU A 19 17.58 3.86 5.39
N SER A 20 16.88 4.94 5.08
CA SER A 20 15.77 4.90 4.13
C SER A 20 16.18 5.66 2.88
N TRP A 21 15.55 5.39 1.75
CA TRP A 21 15.91 6.01 0.47
C TRP A 21 14.67 6.46 -0.27
N CYS A 22 14.71 7.65 -0.87
CA CYS A 22 13.68 8.11 -1.79
C CYS A 22 14.15 7.90 -3.24
N ALA A 23 13.58 6.92 -3.94
CA ALA A 23 13.97 6.58 -5.31
C ALA A 23 13.77 7.74 -6.30
N LEU A 24 12.72 8.55 -6.12
CA LEU A 24 12.43 9.63 -7.06
C LEU A 24 13.31 10.87 -6.85
N ARG A 25 13.63 11.19 -5.59
CA ARG A 25 14.53 12.31 -5.27
C ARG A 25 16.01 11.93 -5.31
N GLN A 26 16.31 10.63 -5.31
CA GLN A 26 17.64 10.07 -5.17
C GLN A 26 18.39 10.60 -3.92
N VAL A 27 17.73 10.56 -2.76
CA VAL A 27 18.30 11.03 -1.49
C VAL A 27 18.14 10.02 -0.36
N PRO A 28 19.12 9.95 0.56
CA PRO A 28 18.97 9.21 1.81
C PRO A 28 17.99 9.92 2.74
N LEU A 29 17.30 9.12 3.55
CA LEU A 29 16.34 9.52 4.56
C LEU A 29 16.73 8.84 5.88
N HIS A 30 16.67 9.58 6.98
CA HIS A 30 16.84 8.97 8.30
C HIS A 30 15.59 8.13 8.62
N PRO A 31 15.72 6.83 8.95
CA PRO A 31 14.57 5.93 9.09
C PRO A 31 13.55 6.43 10.12
N GLU A 32 14.02 7.02 11.22
CA GLU A 32 13.18 7.57 12.29
C GLU A 32 12.36 8.79 11.85
N LEU A 33 12.86 9.57 10.90
CA LEU A 33 12.18 10.78 10.41
C LEU A 33 11.17 10.49 9.30
N THR A 34 11.14 9.27 8.76
CA THR A 34 10.27 8.94 7.62
C THR A 34 8.78 9.05 7.92
N ALA A 35 8.39 8.99 9.19
CA ALA A 35 7.00 9.16 9.63
C ALA A 35 6.54 10.64 9.62
N ASP A 36 7.48 11.57 9.77
CA ASP A 36 7.22 13.01 9.90
C ASP A 36 7.52 13.77 8.62
N LEU A 37 8.44 13.27 7.80
CA LEU A 37 8.77 13.83 6.49
C LEU A 37 7.74 13.43 5.44
N SER A 38 7.51 14.32 4.47
CA SER A 38 6.73 14.05 3.27
C SER A 38 7.51 14.48 2.03
N CYS A 39 7.54 13.65 0.99
CA CYS A 39 8.02 14.06 -0.33
C CYS A 39 6.86 14.61 -1.17
N HIS A 40 7.14 15.56 -2.08
CA HIS A 40 6.12 16.13 -2.97
C HIS A 40 5.45 15.10 -3.90
N HIS A 41 6.10 13.96 -4.07
CA HIS A 41 5.67 12.87 -4.95
C HIS A 41 5.01 11.74 -4.17
N TRP A 42 4.47 12.06 -3.00
CA TRP A 42 3.84 11.07 -2.15
C TRP A 42 2.75 10.35 -2.95
N THR A 43 2.88 9.03 -3.03
CA THR A 43 1.85 8.14 -3.57
C THR A 43 1.72 6.99 -2.59
N ALA A 44 0.49 6.68 -2.19
CA ALA A 44 0.24 5.60 -1.24
C ALA A 44 0.85 4.28 -1.73
N LYS A 45 1.51 3.55 -0.82
CA LYS A 45 1.92 2.17 -1.05
C LYS A 45 0.67 1.30 -1.26
N ALA A 46 0.67 0.46 -2.29
CA ALA A 46 -0.41 -0.50 -2.49
C ALA A 46 -0.45 -1.46 -1.29
N PRO A 47 -1.64 -1.87 -0.81
CA PRO A 47 -1.73 -2.89 0.23
C PRO A 47 -1.12 -4.20 -0.29
N GLU A 48 -0.27 -4.81 0.53
CA GLU A 48 0.29 -6.12 0.22
C GLU A 48 -0.78 -7.16 0.56
N LEU A 49 -1.23 -7.90 -0.46
CA LEU A 49 -2.10 -9.04 -0.23
C LEU A 49 -1.33 -10.08 0.58
N PRO A 50 -1.95 -10.69 1.62
CA PRO A 50 -1.32 -11.80 2.31
C PRO A 50 -0.98 -12.90 1.30
N LEU A 51 0.24 -13.42 1.36
CA LEU A 51 0.64 -14.58 0.57
C LEU A 51 -0.21 -15.76 1.04
N LEU A 52 -1.24 -16.10 0.28
CA LEU A 52 -2.05 -17.29 0.54
C LEU A 52 -1.16 -18.50 0.29
N HIS A 53 -0.68 -19.13 1.36
CA HIS A 53 -0.13 -20.47 1.29
C HIS A 53 -1.19 -21.37 0.60
N PRO A 54 -0.82 -22.23 -0.36
CA PRO A 54 -1.77 -23.05 -1.11
C PRO A 54 -2.73 -23.88 -0.24
N THR A 55 -2.37 -24.11 1.02
CA THR A 55 -3.11 -24.91 2.01
C THR A 55 -4.13 -24.13 2.84
N HIS A 56 -4.16 -22.79 2.77
CA HIS A 56 -5.08 -21.98 3.59
C HIS A 56 -5.95 -21.06 2.73
N ARG A 57 -6.78 -21.68 1.89
CA ARG A 57 -7.95 -21.02 1.30
C ARG A 57 -9.03 -20.88 2.35
N VAL A 58 -8.89 -19.90 3.26
CA VAL A 58 -10.07 -19.40 3.99
C VAL A 58 -10.81 -18.50 3.02
N GLY A 59 -11.69 -19.11 2.24
CA GLY A 59 -12.67 -18.37 1.46
C GLY A 59 -13.55 -17.60 2.43
N VAL A 60 -13.60 -16.28 2.28
CA VAL A 60 -14.63 -15.47 2.94
C VAL A 60 -15.93 -15.83 2.24
N ILE A 61 -16.87 -16.47 2.95
CA ILE A 61 -18.22 -16.67 2.43
C ILE A 61 -18.86 -15.28 2.41
N PRO A 62 -19.20 -14.72 1.24
CA PRO A 62 -19.86 -13.43 1.18
C PRO A 62 -21.28 -13.62 1.71
N ASN A 63 -21.61 -13.00 2.85
CA ASN A 63 -22.94 -13.18 3.45
C ASN A 63 -24.05 -12.51 2.62
N ASP A 64 -23.74 -11.48 1.81
CA ASP A 64 -24.78 -10.68 1.13
C ASP A 64 -24.29 -10.07 -0.21
N SER A 65 -23.58 -10.83 -1.03
CA SER A 65 -23.23 -10.35 -2.38
C SER A 65 -24.40 -10.53 -3.35
N HIS A 66 -25.30 -9.55 -3.40
CA HIS A 66 -26.28 -9.45 -4.48
C HIS A 66 -25.56 -9.02 -5.77
N GLN A 67 -25.35 -9.95 -6.70
CA GLN A 67 -24.86 -9.61 -8.03
C GLN A 67 -25.91 -8.77 -8.76
N LEU A 68 -25.52 -7.61 -9.26
CA LEU A 68 -26.39 -6.77 -10.08
C LEU A 68 -26.63 -7.48 -11.43
N PRO A 69 -27.89 -7.58 -11.89
CA PRO A 69 -28.16 -8.17 -13.19
C PRO A 69 -27.52 -7.32 -14.29
N LEU A 70 -26.84 -7.98 -15.23
CA LEU A 70 -26.37 -7.35 -16.45
C LEU A 70 -27.60 -7.00 -17.28
N VAL A 71 -27.93 -5.71 -17.34
CA VAL A 71 -28.91 -5.22 -18.31
C VAL A 71 -28.25 -5.23 -19.69
N GLU A 72 -28.72 -6.11 -20.57
CA GLU A 72 -28.35 -6.08 -21.98
C GLU A 72 -28.95 -4.81 -22.59
N ILE A 73 -28.08 -3.88 -22.99
CA ILE A 73 -28.46 -2.67 -23.71
C ILE A 73 -28.66 -3.09 -25.16
N ASN A 74 -29.93 -3.18 -25.58
CA ASN A 74 -30.33 -3.41 -26.98
C ASN A 74 -30.16 -2.15 -27.83
#